data_AF-C3ZNJ2-F1
#
_entry.id   AF-C3ZNJ2-F1
#
_cell.length_a   1.000
_cell.length_b   1.000
_cell.length_c   1.000
_cell.angle_alpha   90.00
_cell.angle_beta   90.00
_cell.angle_gamma   90.00
#
_symmetry.space_group_name_H-M   'P 1'
#
loop_
_entity.id
_entity.type
_entity.pdbx_description
1 polymer ?
#
loop_
_entity_poly.entity_id
_entity_poly.type
_entity_poly.pdbx_seq_one_letter_code
_entity_poly.pdbx_strand_id
1 'polypeptide(L)' 'MHFPSVVRSAGVGRTGTFIALDRLLLRMRKHDSVDIYGIVHEMRRHRMFMVQTEAQYIFIHQAIADVLLGK' A
#
# COMPACT_ATOMS: atom_id res chain seq x y z
N MET A 1 -35.73 4.64 3.91
CA MET A 1 -34.76 4.47 2.81
C MET A 1 -33.43 4.05 3.42
N HIS A 2 -33.13 2.75 3.37
CA HIS A 2 -31.88 2.18 3.87
C HIS A 2 -30.83 2.34 2.78
N PHE A 3 -29.79 3.13 3.01
CA PHE A 3 -28.63 3.16 2.13
C PHE A 3 -27.73 1.99 2.52
N PRO A 4 -27.60 0.92 1.72
CA PRO A 4 -26.50 0.01 1.92
C PRO A 4 -25.27 0.75 1.38
N SER A 5 -24.56 1.47 2.26
CA SER A 5 -23.24 1.99 1.96
C SER A 5 -22.29 0.79 1.84
N VAL A 6 -22.36 0.11 0.70
CA VAL A 6 -21.37 -0.85 0.25
C VAL A 6 -20.11 -0.06 -0.07
N VAL A 7 -19.31 0.26 0.95
CA VAL A 7 -17.88 0.53 0.78
C VAL A 7 -17.21 -0.83 0.51
N ARG A 8 -17.47 -1.41 -0.66
CA ARG A 8 -16.66 -2.51 -1.19
C ARG A 8 -15.91 -2.13 -2.47
N SER A 9 -16.00 -0.88 -3.00
CA SER A 9 -15.45 -0.65 -4.36
C SER A 9 -14.90 0.71 -4.81
N ALA A 10 -14.84 1.80 -4.05
CA ALA A 10 -14.36 3.06 -4.65
C ALA A 10 -12.81 3.26 -4.62
N GLY A 11 -12.03 2.29 -5.11
CA GLY A 11 -10.60 2.46 -5.45
C GLY A 11 -9.58 2.61 -4.31
N VAL A 12 -9.95 3.07 -3.11
CA VAL A 12 -8.98 3.54 -2.10
C VAL A 12 -8.00 2.46 -1.59
N GLY A 13 -8.45 1.22 -1.40
CA GLY A 13 -7.59 0.12 -0.97
C GLY A 13 -6.54 -0.28 -2.03
N ARG A 14 -6.98 -0.51 -3.27
CA ARG A 14 -6.10 -0.88 -4.40
C ARG A 14 -5.21 0.28 -4.85
N THR A 15 -5.77 1.49 -4.95
CA THR A 15 -5.01 2.72 -5.20
C THR A 15 -4.00 2.97 -4.09
N GLY A 16 -4.35 2.70 -2.83
CA GLY A 16 -3.42 2.79 -1.71
C GLY A 16 -2.30 1.77 -1.78
N THR A 17 -2.59 0.53 -2.15
CA THR A 17 -1.56 -0.50 -2.41
C THR A 17 -0.62 -0.07 -3.53
N PHE A 18 -1.15 0.45 -4.64
CA PHE A 18 -0.34 0.89 -5.78
C PHE A 18 0.55 2.08 -5.42
N ILE A 19 0.01 3.10 -4.76
CA ILE A 19 0.81 4.26 -4.31
C ILE A 19 1.89 3.85 -3.31
N ALA A 20 1.60 2.88 -2.42
CA ALA A 20 2.59 2.37 -1.48
C ALA A 20 3.76 1.71 -2.22
N LEU A 21 3.46 0.85 -3.20
CA LEU A 21 4.48 0.20 -4.03
C LEU A 21 5.32 1.20 -4.80
N ASP A 22 4.70 2.18 -5.46
CA ASP A 22 5.43 3.21 -6.21
C ASP A 22 6.40 4.00 -5.31
N ARG A 23 5.92 4.43 -4.13
CA ARG A 23 6.76 5.13 -3.14
C ARG A 23 7.92 4.25 -2.64
N LEU A 24 7.68 2.96 -2.40
CA LEU A 24 8.68 2.00 -1.94
C LEU A 24 9.76 1.78 -3.01
N LEU A 25 9.35 1.55 -4.26
CA LEU A 25 10.27 1.39 -5.40
C LEU A 25 11.10 2.65 -5.66
N LEU A 26 10.51 3.83 -5.52
CA LEU A 26 11.25 5.09 -5.62
C LEU A 26 12.28 5.23 -4.50
N ARG A 27 11.92 4.84 -3.26
CA ARG A 27 12.85 4.85 -2.12
C ARG A 27 14.00 3.89 -2.31
N MET A 28 13.74 2.68 -2.81
CA MET A 28 14.77 1.67 -3.10
C MET A 28 15.82 2.14 -4.12
N ARG A 29 15.45 3.05 -5.03
CA ARG A 29 16.42 3.65 -5.97
C ARG A 29 17.35 4.68 -5.31
N LYS A 30 17.01 5.17 -4.13
CA LYS A 30 17.73 6.27 -3.44
C LYS A 30 18.36 5.84 -2.11
N HIS A 31 17.91 4.73 -1.53
CA HIS A 31 18.31 4.25 -0.21
C HIS A 31 18.43 2.73 -0.19
N ASP A 32 19.39 2.21 0.56
CA ASP A 32 19.62 0.76 0.73
C ASP A 32 18.65 0.08 1.72
N SER A 33 17.59 0.79 2.13
CA SER A 33 16.64 0.31 3.15
C SER A 33 15.20 0.60 2.75
N VAL A 34 14.30 -0.32 3.09
CA VAL A 34 12.87 -0.21 2.81
C VAL A 34 12.07 -0.25 4.11
N ASP A 35 11.25 0.77 4.34
CA ASP A 35 10.32 0.83 5.47
C ASP A 35 8.86 0.84 4.98
N ILE A 36 8.28 -0.35 4.88
CA ILE A 36 6.89 -0.57 4.44
C ILE A 36 5.91 -0.02 5.48
N TYR A 37 6.18 -0.23 6.76
CA TYR A 37 5.31 0.24 7.83
C TYR A 37 5.24 1.76 7.86
N GLY A 38 6.38 2.45 7.84
CA GLY A 38 6.45 3.90 7.86
C GLY A 38 5.74 4.54 6.67
N ILE A 39 5.87 3.95 5.47
CA ILE A 39 5.15 4.43 4.28
C ILE A 39 3.64 4.26 4.43
N VAL A 40 3.15 3.10 4.86
CA VAL A 40 1.70 2.89 5.06
C VAL A 40 1.16 3.78 6.17
N HIS A 41 1.92 3.96 7.25
CA HIS A 41 1.58 4.85 8.35
C HIS A 41 1.46 6.31 7.88
N GLU A 42 2.45 6.82 7.15
CA GLU A 42 2.44 8.17 6.57
C GLU A 42 1.26 8.36 5.61
N MET A 43 1.01 7.39 4.74
CA MET A 43 -0.12 7.43 3.79
C MET A 43 -1.47 7.50 4.51
N ARG A 44 -1.63 6.76 5.61
CA ARG A 44 -2.84 6.82 6.44
C ARG A 44 -3.00 8.15 7.18
N ARG A 45 -1.90 8.84 7.51
CA ARG A 45 -1.95 10.21 8.07
C ARG A 45 -2.45 11.24 7.05
N HIS A 46 -2.10 11.08 5.77
CA HIS A 46 -2.55 11.98 4.70
C HIS A 46 -3.96 11.65 4.18
N ARG A 47 -4.32 10.37 4.10
CA ARG A 47 -5.65 9.92 3.68
C ARG A 47 -6.04 8.68 4.47
N MET A 48 -7.09 8.80 5.28
CA MET A 48 -7.64 7.68 6.03
C MET A 48 -7.99 6.49 5.11
N PHE A 49 -7.79 5.27 5.62
CA PHE A 49 -8.09 4.01 4.92
C PHE A 49 -7.23 3.71 3.68
N MET A 50 -6.00 4.20 3.61
CA MET A 50 -4.99 3.70 2.67
C MET A 50 -4.48 2.33 3.15
N VAL A 51 -4.44 1.34 2.24
CA VAL A 51 -4.17 -0.09 2.52
C VAL A 51 -5.13 -0.62 3.59
N GLN A 52 -6.28 -1.14 3.18
CA GLN A 52 -7.42 -1.38 4.07
C GLN A 52 -7.40 -2.77 4.72
N THR A 53 -6.84 -3.75 4.03
CA THR A 53 -6.87 -5.14 4.46
C THR A 53 -5.47 -5.67 4.73
N GLU A 54 -5.39 -6.66 5.62
CA GLU A 54 -4.14 -7.37 5.88
C GLU A 54 -3.58 -8.01 4.60
N ALA A 55 -4.43 -8.61 3.76
CA ALA A 55 -4.03 -9.18 2.48
C ALA A 55 -3.35 -8.15 1.55
N GLN A 56 -3.82 -6.89 1.52
CA GLN A 56 -3.16 -5.82 0.76
C GLN A 56 -1.79 -5.46 1.35
N TYR A 57 -1.67 -5.47 2.67
CA TYR A 57 -0.41 -5.21 3.34
C TYR A 57 0.60 -6.33 3.07
N ILE A 58 0.18 -7.60 3.20
CA ILE A 58 0.99 -8.78 2.86
C ILE A 58 1.43 -8.73 1.40
N PHE A 59 0.52 -8.38 0.48
CA PHE A 59 0.85 -8.25 -0.94
C PHE A 59 1.96 -7.22 -1.19
N ILE A 60 1.97 -6.09 -0.47
CA ILE A 60 3.05 -5.09 -0.59
C ILE A 60 4.39 -5.70 -0.18
N HIS A 61 4.44 -6.45 0.92
CA HIS A 61 5.66 -7.16 1.34
C HIS A 61 6.13 -8.17 0.30
N GLN A 62 5.21 -8.97 -0.24
CA GLN A 62 5.52 -9.97 -1.27
C GLN A 62 6.07 -9.32 -2.55
N ALA A 63 5.40 -8.27 -3.05
CA ALA A 63 5.84 -7.59 -4.27
C ALA A 63 7.22 -6.94 -4.12
N ILE A 64 7.51 -6.31 -2.97
CA ILE A 64 8.85 -5.76 -2.71
C ILE A 64 9.90 -6.88 -2.57
N ALA A 65 9.56 -7.99 -1.92
CA ALA A 65 10.46 -9.13 -1.81
C ALA A 65 10.77 -9.72 -3.20
N ASP A 66 9.79 -9.86 -4.08
CA ASP A 66 10.01 -10.36 -5.45
C ASP A 66 10.91 -9.42 -6.27
N VAL A 67 10.75 -8.10 -6.12
CA VAL A 67 11.63 -7.10 -6.75
C VAL A 67 13.06 -7.22 -6.24
N LEU A 68 13.25 -7.41 -4.92
CA LEU A 68 14.58 -7.61 -4.32
C LEU A 68 15.24 -8.92 -4.76
N LEU A 69 14.44 -9.95 -5.05
CA LEU A 69 14.90 -11.24 -5.54
C LEU A 69 15.10 -11.28 -7.06
N GLY A 70 14.79 -10.17 -7.78
CA GLY A 70 14.96 -10.06 -9.22
C GLY A 70 14.00 -10.93 -10.04
N LYS A 71 12.80 -11.21 -9.51
CA LYS A 71 11.74 -11.92 -10.23
C LYS A 71 10.92 -11.01 -11.12
#